data_AF-A0A2G5XBN8-F1
#
_entry.id   AF-A0A2G5XBN8-F1
#
_cell.length_a   1.000
_cell.length_b   1.000
_cell.length_c   1.000
_cell.angle_alpha   90.00
_cell.angle_beta   90.00
_cell.angle_gamma   90.00
#
_symmetry.space_group_name_H-M   'P 1'
#
loop_
_entity.id
_entity.type
_entity.pdbx_description
1 polymer ?
#
loop_
_entity_poly.entity_id
_entity_poly.type
_entity_poly.pdbx_seq_one_letter_code
_entity_poly.pdbx_strand_id
1 'polypeptide(L)'
;MNYKLLVFVSFVLLLIPIPAQADSSDRLLLLYMTANGEMNDRVVMAEANLTAFVDAIDVIAAEDIEPGTVEAYQRVVLFGDTIGTIPENLQREMRQFNGTVLAFGYNADQLPQFQKWDFQEDQRIASVEGQLLDAVKSIVHASPPKNATRLAEAETIEQRIPFIVQHENISFIATTAFSTEEKYILSRALYDVFDIKPPPTHPTYIQLEGITPISKVQDIREAGRYLAERDIPFILSVTPVHVNAKTSEKVDLSSNKELVEELKSLQASGGIVIVNGYNHSYRLNEQFIGYEFWDMKLNQQIGASPVDDLPSPIQPPTLFSSDQAYANYRAADLQAESNIVHTKQRLSIESLLDVGLYPLGVEIPQYTMSANGYVATSEYFNAMFGRMQVSDTDGRLINMPLFITKPGRLSGMTLYPETIGYVNVDKSEPFEDMEQTIRNVQAVPGSAIGGLYHTYIGASYLPEMVRLMESVPGMEWVEFSQMNLSVQTPDSKIRYTEEGVQSTSTITKRQKLVKTIKENPVNASLWVIVVVVVLFLVAFAVYVLSLRLRLKKRLFEERDQLD
;
A
#
# COMPACT_ATOMS: atom_id res chain seq x y z
N MET A 1 -64.51 -11.66 35.36
CA MET A 1 -64.97 -12.87 34.64
C MET A 1 -64.81 -12.61 33.16
N ASN A 2 -63.81 -13.29 32.56
CA ASN A 2 -63.67 -13.73 31.15
C ASN A 2 -63.83 -12.70 30.01
N TYR A 3 -62.76 -12.27 29.30
CA TYR A 3 -61.85 -12.95 28.35
C TYR A 3 -62.25 -12.74 26.88
N LYS A 4 -61.22 -12.46 26.03
CA LYS A 4 -61.10 -12.66 24.56
C LYS A 4 -61.64 -11.52 23.68
N LEU A 5 -60.97 -11.04 22.63
CA LEU A 5 -59.76 -11.44 21.91
C LEU A 5 -59.33 -10.20 21.08
N LEU A 6 -58.17 -9.59 21.37
CA LEU A 6 -57.60 -8.54 20.52
C LEU A 6 -56.46 -9.17 19.73
N VAL A 7 -56.70 -9.44 18.45
CA VAL A 7 -55.69 -9.95 17.53
C VAL A 7 -54.77 -8.78 17.18
N PHE A 8 -53.64 -8.70 17.88
CA PHE A 8 -52.55 -7.80 17.54
C PHE A 8 -51.73 -8.48 16.43
N VAL A 9 -52.00 -8.14 15.18
CA VAL A 9 -51.12 -8.53 14.06
C VAL A 9 -49.85 -7.70 14.20
N SER A 10 -48.83 -8.30 14.80
CA SER A 10 -47.48 -7.75 14.84
C SER A 10 -46.88 -7.84 13.44
N PHE A 11 -46.85 -6.71 12.71
CA PHE A 11 -46.11 -6.57 11.47
C PHE A 11 -44.62 -6.48 11.85
N VAL A 12 -43.98 -7.63 12.03
CA VAL A 12 -42.52 -7.72 12.06
C VAL A 12 -42.05 -7.51 10.63
N LEU A 13 -41.76 -6.25 10.29
CA LEU A 13 -40.91 -5.92 9.14
C LEU A 13 -39.52 -6.48 9.45
N LEU A 14 -39.28 -7.71 8.97
CA LEU A 14 -37.94 -8.20 8.72
C LEU A 14 -37.33 -7.28 7.65
N LEU A 15 -36.59 -6.27 8.10
CA LEU A 15 -35.62 -5.56 7.31
C LEU A 15 -34.50 -6.55 6.98
N ILE A 16 -34.75 -7.40 5.98
CA ILE A 16 -33.67 -8.11 5.30
C ILE A 16 -32.90 -7.00 4.58
N PRO A 17 -31.59 -6.81 4.86
CA PRO A 17 -30.80 -5.90 4.05
C PRO A 17 -30.83 -6.46 2.63
N ILE A 18 -31.52 -5.76 1.74
CA ILE A 18 -31.36 -5.97 0.30
C ILE A 18 -29.89 -5.60 0.05
N PRO A 19 -29.02 -6.55 -0.34
CA PRO A 19 -27.69 -6.16 -0.79
C PRO A 19 -27.91 -5.16 -1.91
N ALA A 20 -27.36 -3.97 -1.77
CA ALA A 20 -27.31 -3.01 -2.86
C ALA A 20 -26.62 -3.75 -4.02
N GLN A 21 -27.40 -4.13 -5.01
CA GLN A 21 -26.89 -4.71 -6.23
C GLN A 21 -26.19 -3.54 -6.92
N ALA A 22 -24.88 -3.46 -6.73
CA ALA A 22 -24.03 -2.59 -7.53
C ALA A 22 -24.38 -2.86 -8.99
N ASP A 23 -24.64 -1.80 -9.75
CA ASP A 23 -25.01 -1.88 -11.16
C ASP A 23 -23.99 -2.79 -11.85
N SER A 24 -24.44 -3.98 -12.28
CA SER A 24 -23.58 -5.09 -12.70
C SER A 24 -22.95 -4.88 -14.08
N SER A 25 -22.82 -3.64 -14.52
CA SER A 25 -22.58 -3.32 -15.94
C SER A 25 -21.10 -3.17 -16.32
N ASP A 26 -20.17 -3.10 -15.35
CA ASP A 26 -18.74 -2.87 -15.63
C ASP A 26 -17.78 -3.83 -14.89
N ARG A 27 -18.26 -5.03 -14.51
CA ARG A 27 -17.41 -6.09 -13.93
C ARG A 27 -16.63 -6.83 -15.02
N LEU A 28 -15.36 -7.09 -14.74
CA LEU A 28 -14.45 -7.84 -15.61
C LEU A 28 -14.07 -9.18 -14.96
N LEU A 29 -14.08 -10.25 -15.75
CA LEU A 29 -13.56 -11.55 -15.34
C LEU A 29 -12.13 -11.72 -15.84
N LEU A 30 -11.16 -11.82 -14.94
CA LEU A 30 -9.77 -12.13 -15.23
C LEU A 30 -9.52 -13.62 -14.99
N LEU A 31 -9.40 -14.37 -16.07
CA LEU A 31 -9.00 -15.77 -16.07
C LEU A 31 -7.50 -15.86 -16.22
N TYR A 32 -6.82 -16.64 -15.39
CA TYR A 32 -5.37 -16.82 -15.51
C TYR A 32 -4.98 -18.30 -15.68
N MET A 33 -3.85 -18.51 -16.36
CA MET A 33 -3.21 -19.81 -16.52
C MET A 33 -1.71 -19.65 -16.23
N THR A 34 -1.26 -20.26 -15.14
CA THR A 34 0.12 -20.24 -14.67
C THR A 34 0.65 -21.68 -14.52
N ALA A 35 1.97 -21.84 -14.41
CA ALA A 35 2.61 -23.16 -14.37
C ALA A 35 2.14 -24.06 -13.20
N ASN A 36 1.67 -23.46 -12.11
CA ASN A 36 1.31 -24.15 -10.87
C ASN A 36 -0.14 -23.91 -10.43
N GLY A 37 -0.98 -23.29 -11.26
CA GLY A 37 -2.38 -22.96 -10.92
C GLY A 37 -2.56 -21.78 -9.96
N GLU A 38 -1.47 -21.22 -9.43
CA GLU A 38 -1.48 -20.12 -8.47
C GLU A 38 -1.22 -18.77 -9.15
N MET A 39 -1.75 -17.68 -8.59
CA MET A 39 -1.40 -16.34 -9.05
C MET A 39 0.09 -16.06 -8.84
N ASN A 40 0.78 -15.64 -9.91
CA ASN A 40 2.15 -15.14 -9.83
C ASN A 40 2.20 -13.61 -9.91
N ASP A 41 3.40 -13.04 -9.83
CA ASP A 41 3.65 -11.60 -9.86
C ASP A 41 3.08 -10.91 -11.10
N ARG A 42 3.08 -11.59 -12.26
CA ARG A 42 2.58 -11.05 -13.52
C ARG A 42 1.05 -10.96 -13.53
N VAL A 43 0.36 -11.98 -13.03
CA VAL A 43 -1.11 -11.94 -12.89
C VAL A 43 -1.52 -10.85 -11.90
N VAL A 44 -0.82 -10.74 -10.76
CA VAL A 44 -1.04 -9.66 -9.78
C VAL A 44 -0.87 -8.29 -10.43
N MET A 45 0.17 -8.10 -11.24
CA MET A 45 0.41 -6.82 -11.92
C MET A 45 -0.59 -6.53 -13.04
N ALA A 46 -1.05 -7.54 -13.77
CA ALA A 46 -2.12 -7.38 -14.75
C ALA A 46 -3.42 -6.95 -14.08
N GLU A 47 -3.84 -7.65 -13.02
CA GLU A 47 -5.00 -7.29 -12.20
C GLU A 47 -4.90 -5.85 -11.69
N ALA A 48 -3.78 -5.51 -11.04
CA ALA A 48 -3.56 -4.18 -10.50
C ALA A 48 -3.73 -3.07 -11.54
N ASN A 49 -3.21 -3.25 -12.77
CA ASN A 49 -3.36 -2.27 -13.84
C ASN A 49 -4.80 -2.24 -14.41
N LEU A 50 -5.45 -3.39 -14.53
CA LEU A 50 -6.82 -3.48 -15.06
C LEU A 50 -7.83 -2.77 -14.16
N THR A 51 -7.63 -2.73 -12.83
CA THR A 51 -8.53 -2.02 -11.91
C THR A 51 -8.62 -0.50 -12.16
N ALA A 52 -7.75 0.08 -12.99
CA ALA A 52 -7.88 1.47 -13.44
C ALA A 52 -8.98 1.70 -14.48
N PHE A 53 -9.46 0.64 -15.14
CA PHE A 53 -10.35 0.70 -16.31
C PHE A 53 -11.74 0.10 -16.04
N VAL A 54 -11.95 -0.47 -14.85
CA VAL A 54 -13.18 -1.17 -14.47
C VAL A 54 -13.47 -0.96 -12.99
N ASP A 55 -14.75 -1.02 -12.62
CA ASP A 55 -15.18 -0.83 -11.23
C ASP A 55 -14.80 -2.03 -10.33
N ALA A 56 -14.79 -3.24 -10.89
CA ALA A 56 -14.48 -4.46 -10.15
C ALA A 56 -13.97 -5.58 -11.07
N ILE A 57 -13.07 -6.40 -10.51
CA ILE A 57 -12.47 -7.56 -11.17
C ILE A 57 -12.70 -8.79 -10.31
N ASP A 58 -13.18 -9.85 -10.93
CA ASP A 58 -13.15 -11.20 -10.36
C ASP A 58 -11.99 -11.97 -11.00
N VAL A 59 -11.10 -12.51 -10.19
CA VAL A 59 -9.91 -13.25 -10.65
C VAL A 59 -10.10 -14.73 -10.35
N ILE A 60 -10.04 -15.57 -11.39
CA ILE A 60 -10.30 -17.02 -11.26
C ILE A 60 -9.24 -17.78 -12.06
N ALA A 61 -8.70 -18.86 -11.50
CA ALA A 61 -7.86 -19.79 -12.26
C ALA A 61 -8.71 -20.41 -13.38
N ALA A 62 -8.20 -20.47 -14.61
CA ALA A 62 -8.99 -20.98 -15.73
C ALA A 62 -9.49 -22.42 -15.52
N GLU A 63 -8.77 -23.21 -14.72
CA GLU A 63 -9.11 -24.59 -14.33
C GLU A 63 -10.28 -24.70 -13.35
N ASP A 64 -10.53 -23.65 -12.56
CA ASP A 64 -11.56 -23.62 -11.51
C ASP A 64 -12.89 -23.03 -12.00
N ILE A 65 -13.03 -22.77 -13.31
CA ILE A 65 -14.23 -22.14 -13.83
C ILE A 65 -15.46 -23.07 -13.73
N GLU A 66 -16.50 -22.59 -13.04
CA GLU A 66 -17.76 -23.30 -12.91
C GLU A 66 -18.73 -22.95 -14.07
N PRO A 67 -19.52 -23.91 -14.56
CA PRO A 67 -20.50 -23.68 -15.63
C PRO A 67 -21.44 -22.50 -15.37
N GLY A 68 -21.47 -21.55 -16.32
CA GLY A 68 -22.35 -20.38 -16.31
C GLY A 68 -21.72 -19.15 -15.64
N THR A 69 -20.47 -19.23 -15.21
CA THR A 69 -19.75 -18.09 -14.61
C THR A 69 -19.58 -16.96 -15.60
N VAL A 70 -19.15 -17.25 -16.83
CA VAL A 70 -18.78 -16.25 -17.86
C VAL A 70 -19.99 -15.42 -18.32
N GLU A 71 -21.20 -15.98 -18.29
CA GLU A 71 -22.43 -15.31 -18.73
C GLU A 71 -22.77 -14.06 -17.90
N ALA A 72 -22.24 -13.96 -16.67
CA ALA A 72 -22.46 -12.83 -15.78
C ALA A 72 -21.62 -11.58 -16.13
N TYR A 73 -20.68 -11.68 -17.08
CA TYR A 73 -19.70 -10.64 -17.37
C TYR A 73 -19.93 -10.02 -18.75
N GLN A 74 -19.46 -8.79 -18.92
CA GLN A 74 -19.40 -8.13 -20.24
C GLN A 74 -18.00 -8.13 -20.84
N ARG A 75 -16.98 -8.30 -19.99
CA ARG A 75 -15.56 -8.31 -20.38
C ARG A 75 -14.88 -9.52 -19.76
N VAL A 76 -14.19 -10.29 -20.60
CA VAL A 76 -13.36 -11.43 -20.18
C VAL A 76 -11.93 -11.19 -20.61
N VAL A 77 -11.02 -11.31 -19.67
CA VAL A 77 -9.58 -11.30 -19.91
C VAL A 77 -9.04 -12.71 -19.69
N LEU A 78 -8.35 -13.27 -20.68
CA LEU A 78 -7.55 -14.48 -20.52
C LEU A 78 -6.07 -14.09 -20.39
N PHE A 79 -5.44 -14.45 -19.28
CA PHE A 79 -4.03 -14.24 -19.02
C PHE A 79 -3.27 -15.57 -19.08
N GLY A 80 -2.79 -15.92 -20.28
CA GLY A 80 -2.02 -17.14 -20.51
C GLY A 80 -0.54 -16.91 -20.27
N ASP A 81 -0.07 -17.04 -19.03
CA ASP A 81 1.34 -16.85 -18.69
C ASP A 81 2.22 -18.02 -19.14
N THR A 82 1.63 -19.22 -19.24
CA THR A 82 2.30 -20.42 -19.74
C THR A 82 1.43 -21.18 -20.74
N ILE A 83 2.07 -21.95 -21.61
CA ILE A 83 1.37 -22.89 -22.50
C ILE A 83 0.63 -23.92 -21.64
N GLY A 84 -0.65 -24.12 -21.93
CA GLY A 84 -1.50 -25.10 -21.25
C GLY A 84 -2.74 -25.41 -22.08
N THR A 85 -3.65 -26.21 -21.51
CA THR A 85 -4.91 -26.56 -22.18
C THR A 85 -6.06 -25.85 -21.49
N ILE A 86 -6.81 -25.04 -22.23
CA ILE A 86 -8.04 -24.42 -21.73
C ILE A 86 -9.08 -25.51 -21.45
N PRO A 87 -9.66 -25.58 -20.24
CA PRO A 87 -10.66 -26.58 -19.89
C PRO A 87 -11.88 -26.56 -20.83
N GLU A 88 -12.47 -27.74 -21.09
CA GLU A 88 -13.62 -27.86 -22.00
C GLU A 88 -14.84 -27.03 -21.56
N ASN A 89 -15.02 -26.87 -20.25
CA ASN A 89 -16.08 -26.02 -19.70
C ASN A 89 -15.88 -24.56 -20.10
N LEU A 90 -14.66 -24.03 -19.92
CA LEU A 90 -14.33 -22.68 -20.33
C LEU A 90 -14.53 -22.48 -21.84
N GLN A 91 -14.05 -23.42 -22.67
CA GLN A 91 -14.26 -23.34 -24.11
C GLN A 91 -15.76 -23.32 -24.49
N ARG A 92 -16.60 -24.05 -23.75
CA ARG A 92 -18.05 -24.08 -23.97
C ARG A 92 -18.70 -22.74 -23.64
N GLU A 93 -18.33 -22.14 -22.52
CA GLU A 93 -18.84 -20.83 -22.12
C GLU A 93 -18.38 -19.74 -23.09
N MET A 94 -17.10 -19.74 -23.48
CA MET A 94 -16.58 -18.77 -24.42
C MET A 94 -17.21 -18.88 -25.82
N ARG A 95 -17.77 -20.04 -26.22
CA ARG A 95 -18.54 -20.16 -27.47
C ARG A 95 -19.85 -19.36 -27.45
N GLN A 96 -20.42 -19.13 -26.28
CA GLN A 96 -21.69 -18.41 -26.10
C GLN A 96 -21.47 -16.94 -25.72
N PHE A 97 -20.24 -16.58 -25.32
CA PHE A 97 -19.87 -15.25 -24.90
C PHE A 97 -19.72 -14.28 -26.08
N ASN A 98 -20.47 -13.17 -26.05
CA ASN A 98 -20.47 -12.12 -27.07
C ASN A 98 -19.92 -10.78 -26.57
N GLY A 99 -19.39 -10.72 -25.34
CA GLY A 99 -18.80 -9.50 -24.78
C GLY A 99 -17.38 -9.24 -25.27
N THR A 100 -16.69 -8.28 -24.67
CA THR A 100 -15.30 -7.95 -25.01
C THR A 100 -14.37 -9.04 -24.51
N VAL A 101 -13.48 -9.53 -25.37
CA VAL A 101 -12.45 -10.52 -25.03
C VAL A 101 -11.08 -9.92 -25.23
N LEU A 102 -10.24 -9.98 -24.20
CA LEU A 102 -8.83 -9.65 -24.27
C LEU A 102 -8.01 -10.87 -23.88
N ALA A 103 -7.03 -11.26 -24.70
CA ALA A 103 -6.12 -12.34 -24.35
C ALA A 103 -4.67 -11.84 -24.30
N PHE A 104 -3.94 -12.26 -23.25
CA PHE A 104 -2.51 -12.01 -23.05
C PHE A 104 -1.72 -13.31 -23.23
N GLY A 105 -0.64 -13.25 -23.99
CA GLY A 105 0.32 -14.34 -24.10
C GLY A 105 -0.27 -15.60 -24.75
N TYR A 106 -0.17 -16.73 -24.06
CA TYR A 106 -0.46 -18.05 -24.60
C TYR A 106 -1.95 -18.42 -24.55
N ASN A 107 -2.30 -19.50 -25.24
CA ASN A 107 -3.59 -20.21 -25.18
C ASN A 107 -4.79 -19.48 -25.81
N ALA A 108 -4.61 -18.25 -26.30
CA ALA A 108 -5.67 -17.51 -27.00
C ALA A 108 -6.20 -18.27 -28.23
N ASP A 109 -5.35 -19.05 -28.91
CA ASP A 109 -5.66 -19.90 -30.06
C ASP A 109 -6.73 -20.97 -29.78
N GLN A 110 -6.91 -21.35 -28.51
CA GLN A 110 -7.89 -22.35 -28.09
C GLN A 110 -9.29 -21.76 -27.88
N LEU A 111 -9.42 -20.43 -27.88
CA LEU A 111 -10.70 -19.75 -27.73
C LEU A 111 -11.41 -19.59 -29.09
N PRO A 112 -12.74 -19.77 -29.15
CA PRO A 112 -13.50 -19.67 -30.40
C PRO A 112 -13.41 -18.29 -31.07
N GLN A 113 -13.19 -17.23 -30.28
CA GLN A 113 -13.00 -15.85 -30.74
C GLN A 113 -11.76 -15.68 -31.63
N PHE A 114 -10.71 -16.48 -31.42
CA PHE A 114 -9.44 -16.33 -32.11
C PHE A 114 -9.24 -17.33 -33.26
N GLN A 115 -10.27 -18.09 -33.67
CA GLN A 115 -10.17 -19.11 -34.75
C GLN A 115 -9.71 -18.57 -36.11
N LYS A 116 -9.88 -17.26 -36.36
CA LYS A 116 -9.44 -16.60 -37.60
C LYS A 116 -8.02 -16.02 -37.52
N TRP A 117 -7.39 -16.12 -36.36
CA TRP A 117 -6.04 -15.63 -36.11
C TRP A 117 -5.05 -16.77 -36.37
N ASP A 118 -3.87 -16.43 -36.88
CA ASP A 118 -2.81 -17.38 -37.15
C ASP A 118 -1.71 -17.22 -36.09
N PHE A 119 -1.65 -18.17 -35.16
CA PHE A 119 -0.65 -18.21 -34.10
C PHE A 119 0.56 -19.03 -34.56
N GLN A 120 1.73 -18.45 -34.45
CA GLN A 120 3.00 -18.98 -34.95
C GLN A 120 3.99 -19.18 -33.81
N GLU A 121 5.19 -19.67 -34.16
CA GLU A 121 6.28 -19.79 -33.20
C GLU A 121 6.64 -18.43 -32.57
N ASP A 122 6.92 -18.48 -31.27
CA ASP A 122 7.45 -17.40 -30.48
C ASP A 122 8.54 -16.60 -31.21
N GLN A 123 8.45 -15.27 -31.08
CA GLN A 123 9.42 -14.35 -31.66
C GLN A 123 10.21 -13.65 -30.57
N ARG A 124 11.50 -13.42 -30.85
CA ARG A 124 12.38 -12.65 -29.97
C ARG A 124 12.38 -11.20 -30.38
N ILE A 125 12.02 -10.32 -29.45
CA ILE A 125 11.93 -8.88 -29.67
C ILE A 125 12.95 -8.13 -28.82
N ALA A 126 13.46 -7.03 -29.36
CA ALA A 126 14.39 -6.14 -28.67
C ALA A 126 13.78 -4.76 -28.37
N SER A 127 12.72 -4.38 -29.08
CA SER A 127 11.99 -3.12 -28.87
C SER A 127 10.50 -3.27 -29.21
N VAL A 128 9.71 -2.35 -28.65
CA VAL A 128 8.29 -2.17 -28.96
C VAL A 128 8.07 -0.68 -29.25
N GLU A 129 7.44 -0.35 -30.39
CA GLU A 129 7.27 1.05 -30.83
C GLU A 129 8.58 1.87 -30.83
N GLY A 130 9.71 1.22 -31.15
CA GLY A 130 11.04 1.84 -31.12
C GLY A 130 11.65 2.05 -29.73
N GLN A 131 10.93 1.73 -28.64
CA GLN A 131 11.46 1.73 -27.28
C GLN A 131 12.20 0.41 -27.02
N LEU A 132 13.49 0.51 -26.71
CA LEU A 132 14.33 -0.65 -26.36
C LEU A 132 13.86 -1.29 -25.06
N LEU A 133 13.88 -2.62 -25.04
CA LEU A 133 13.68 -3.42 -23.85
C LEU A 133 15.01 -3.64 -23.13
N ASP A 134 14.98 -3.72 -21.80
CA ASP A 134 16.18 -4.00 -20.98
C ASP A 134 16.82 -5.36 -21.30
N ALA A 135 16.03 -6.28 -21.84
CA ALA A 135 16.49 -7.59 -22.29
C ALA A 135 15.65 -8.06 -23.47
N VAL A 136 16.25 -8.87 -24.34
CA VAL A 136 15.53 -9.56 -25.42
C VAL A 136 14.52 -10.54 -24.83
N LYS A 137 13.25 -10.42 -25.21
CA LYS A 137 12.14 -11.22 -24.67
C LYS A 137 11.48 -12.07 -25.76
N SER A 138 10.91 -13.20 -25.34
CA SER A 138 10.05 -14.04 -26.17
C SER A 138 8.62 -13.53 -26.05
N ILE A 139 7.92 -13.41 -27.19
CA ILE A 139 6.51 -13.06 -27.25
C ILE A 139 5.76 -14.02 -28.16
N VAL A 140 4.45 -14.17 -27.92
CA VAL A 140 3.58 -14.98 -28.76
C VAL A 140 3.31 -14.24 -30.06
N HIS A 141 3.67 -14.83 -31.19
CA HIS A 141 3.46 -14.23 -32.49
C HIS A 141 2.08 -14.62 -33.04
N ALA A 142 1.19 -13.63 -33.17
CA ALA A 142 -0.14 -13.81 -33.72
C ALA A 142 -0.38 -12.87 -34.89
N SER A 143 -0.74 -13.44 -36.04
CA SER A 143 -1.16 -12.69 -37.23
C SER A 143 -2.68 -12.55 -37.25
N PRO A 144 -3.21 -11.32 -37.22
CA PRO A 144 -4.66 -11.13 -37.14
C PRO A 144 -5.34 -11.16 -38.52
N PRO A 145 -6.69 -11.19 -38.56
CA PRO A 145 -7.44 -11.00 -39.80
C PRO A 145 -7.12 -9.67 -40.51
N LYS A 146 -7.34 -9.60 -41.83
CA LYS A 146 -6.96 -8.45 -42.69
C LYS A 146 -7.50 -7.08 -42.25
N ASN A 147 -8.58 -7.04 -41.47
CA ASN A 147 -9.26 -5.82 -41.01
C ASN A 147 -8.99 -5.51 -39.53
N ALA A 148 -7.97 -6.12 -38.92
CA ALA A 148 -7.59 -5.81 -37.55
C ALA A 148 -6.73 -4.55 -37.47
N THR A 149 -6.92 -3.78 -36.40
CA THR A 149 -6.12 -2.61 -36.06
C THR A 149 -4.93 -3.06 -35.22
N ARG A 150 -3.71 -2.65 -35.62
CA ARG A 150 -2.51 -2.85 -34.80
C ARG A 150 -2.34 -1.61 -33.92
N LEU A 151 -2.51 -1.78 -32.62
CA LEU A 151 -2.36 -0.72 -31.63
C LEU A 151 -0.89 -0.52 -31.23
N ALA A 152 -0.08 -1.59 -31.35
CA ALA A 152 1.37 -1.52 -31.20
C ALA A 152 2.07 -2.61 -32.03
N GLU A 153 3.29 -2.33 -32.48
CA GLU A 153 4.20 -3.24 -33.17
C GLU A 153 5.49 -3.46 -32.36
N ALA A 154 5.97 -4.70 -32.35
CA ALA A 154 7.27 -5.07 -31.82
C ALA A 154 8.29 -5.28 -32.94
N GLU A 155 9.54 -5.02 -32.64
CA GLU A 155 10.64 -5.09 -33.59
C GLU A 155 11.52 -6.30 -33.27
N THR A 156 11.60 -7.22 -34.24
CA THR A 156 12.62 -8.27 -34.27
C THR A 156 13.86 -7.76 -35.03
N ILE A 157 14.88 -8.60 -35.15
CA ILE A 157 16.06 -8.29 -35.99
C ILE A 157 15.66 -8.13 -37.47
N GLU A 158 14.62 -8.82 -37.92
CA GLU A 158 14.30 -8.96 -39.35
C GLU A 158 13.07 -8.18 -39.77
N GLN A 159 12.11 -7.96 -38.87
CA GLN A 159 10.80 -7.43 -39.21
C GLN A 159 10.08 -6.79 -38.03
N ARG A 160 9.02 -6.05 -38.36
CA ARG A 160 8.00 -5.60 -37.39
C ARG A 160 6.86 -6.60 -37.36
N ILE A 161 6.44 -6.97 -36.16
CA ILE A 161 5.35 -7.91 -35.92
C ILE A 161 4.30 -7.28 -35.01
N PRO A 162 3.01 -7.67 -35.11
CA PRO A 162 1.98 -7.16 -34.24
C PRO A 162 2.27 -7.50 -32.77
N PHE A 163 2.15 -6.50 -31.89
CA PHE A 163 2.36 -6.66 -30.45
C PHE A 163 1.06 -6.52 -29.65
N ILE A 164 0.25 -5.51 -30.01
CA ILE A 164 -1.11 -5.33 -29.51
C ILE A 164 -2.03 -5.15 -30.69
N VAL A 165 -3.09 -5.96 -30.75
CA VAL A 165 -4.01 -5.99 -31.88
C VAL A 165 -5.43 -6.01 -31.40
N GLN A 166 -6.30 -5.27 -32.10
CA GLN A 166 -7.74 -5.24 -31.87
C GLN A 166 -8.48 -5.55 -33.16
N HIS A 167 -9.48 -6.42 -33.08
CA HIS A 167 -10.42 -6.72 -34.15
C HIS A 167 -11.82 -6.85 -33.58
N GLU A 168 -12.68 -5.86 -33.85
CA GLU A 168 -14.01 -5.76 -33.24
C GLU A 168 -13.89 -5.74 -31.70
N ASN A 169 -14.63 -6.60 -31.01
CA ASN A 169 -14.62 -6.76 -29.55
C ASN A 169 -13.51 -7.71 -29.04
N ILE A 170 -12.57 -8.12 -29.89
CA ILE A 170 -11.52 -9.10 -29.57
C ILE A 170 -10.16 -8.43 -29.66
N SER A 171 -9.38 -8.50 -28.59
CA SER A 171 -8.03 -7.95 -28.52
C SER A 171 -7.01 -9.01 -28.10
N PHE A 172 -5.80 -8.90 -28.63
CA PHE A 172 -4.67 -9.76 -28.29
C PHE A 172 -3.45 -8.92 -27.91
N ILE A 173 -2.78 -9.32 -26.85
CA ILE A 173 -1.51 -8.75 -26.39
C ILE A 173 -0.49 -9.88 -26.33
N ALA A 174 0.61 -9.74 -27.08
CA ALA A 174 1.59 -10.80 -27.31
C ALA A 174 2.44 -11.19 -26.08
N THR A 175 2.31 -10.48 -24.96
CA THR A 175 3.14 -10.64 -23.76
C THR A 175 2.31 -10.66 -22.48
N THR A 176 2.90 -11.18 -21.40
CA THR A 176 2.38 -11.08 -20.02
C THR A 176 3.21 -10.14 -19.13
N ALA A 177 4.16 -9.40 -19.71
CA ALA A 177 5.16 -8.63 -18.99
C ALA A 177 4.68 -7.23 -18.53
N PHE A 178 3.68 -7.15 -17.64
CA PHE A 178 3.25 -5.89 -17.01
C PHE A 178 4.23 -5.32 -15.97
N SER A 179 5.25 -6.11 -15.59
CA SER A 179 6.20 -5.74 -14.54
C SER A 179 7.43 -4.97 -15.04
N THR A 180 7.54 -4.72 -16.35
CA THR A 180 8.72 -4.14 -17.02
C THR A 180 8.33 -2.97 -17.94
N GLU A 181 9.27 -2.42 -18.71
CA GLU A 181 9.07 -1.26 -19.60
C GLU A 181 7.85 -1.33 -20.53
N GLU A 182 7.40 -2.53 -20.92
CA GLU A 182 6.20 -2.72 -21.72
C GLU A 182 4.94 -2.16 -21.07
N LYS A 183 4.91 -2.04 -19.74
CA LYS A 183 3.76 -1.52 -18.99
C LYS A 183 3.25 -0.18 -19.52
N TYR A 184 4.12 0.71 -20.00
CA TYR A 184 3.69 2.00 -20.54
C TYR A 184 2.81 1.83 -21.80
N ILE A 185 3.27 1.01 -22.74
CA ILE A 185 2.56 0.77 -24.00
C ILE A 185 1.29 -0.06 -23.74
N LEU A 186 1.39 -1.06 -22.87
CA LEU A 186 0.25 -1.89 -22.45
C LEU A 186 -0.85 -1.02 -21.82
N SER A 187 -0.51 -0.24 -20.80
CA SER A 187 -1.45 0.63 -20.09
C SER A 187 -2.10 1.67 -21.01
N ARG A 188 -1.35 2.24 -21.97
CA ARG A 188 -1.92 3.16 -22.96
C ARG A 188 -2.93 2.46 -23.87
N ALA A 189 -2.60 1.28 -24.38
CA ALA A 189 -3.46 0.54 -25.30
C ALA A 189 -4.76 0.05 -24.67
N LEU A 190 -4.81 -0.11 -23.33
CA LEU A 190 -6.03 -0.51 -22.63
C LEU A 190 -7.19 0.49 -22.80
N TYR A 191 -6.91 1.78 -23.06
CA TYR A 191 -7.96 2.74 -23.42
C TYR A 191 -8.67 2.38 -24.73
N ASP A 192 -7.92 2.04 -25.78
CA ASP A 192 -8.50 1.62 -27.06
C ASP A 192 -9.17 0.24 -26.96
N VAL A 193 -8.56 -0.69 -26.21
CA VAL A 193 -9.09 -2.06 -26.01
C VAL A 193 -10.46 -2.04 -25.34
N PHE A 194 -10.65 -1.17 -24.33
CA PHE A 194 -11.90 -1.07 -23.59
C PHE A 194 -12.83 0.05 -24.06
N ASP A 195 -12.49 0.76 -25.14
CA ASP A 195 -13.23 1.92 -25.66
C ASP A 195 -13.48 2.98 -24.57
N ILE A 196 -12.45 3.23 -23.76
CA ILE A 196 -12.47 4.23 -22.67
C ILE A 196 -11.76 5.47 -23.17
N LYS A 197 -12.43 6.63 -23.05
CA LYS A 197 -11.84 7.91 -23.38
C LYS A 197 -10.66 8.20 -22.44
N PRO A 198 -9.44 8.45 -22.95
CA PRO A 198 -8.30 8.79 -22.10
C PRO A 198 -8.55 10.09 -21.32
N PRO A 199 -8.22 10.13 -20.01
CA PRO A 199 -8.33 11.36 -19.23
C PRO A 199 -7.29 12.38 -19.71
N PRO A 200 -7.61 13.69 -19.67
CA PRO A 200 -6.70 14.73 -20.11
C PRO A 200 -5.62 15.09 -19.08
N THR A 201 -5.69 14.52 -17.88
CA THR A 201 -4.90 14.96 -16.72
C THR A 201 -4.09 13.84 -16.08
N HIS A 202 -3.02 14.20 -15.40
CA HIS A 202 -2.11 13.31 -14.67
C HIS A 202 -2.07 13.71 -13.19
N PRO A 203 -2.61 12.88 -12.27
CA PRO A 203 -2.61 13.20 -10.85
C PRO A 203 -1.17 13.19 -10.30
N THR A 204 -0.78 14.25 -9.60
CA THR A 204 0.61 14.53 -9.23
C THR A 204 0.73 14.78 -7.73
N TYR A 205 1.73 14.17 -7.08
CA TYR A 205 2.02 14.35 -5.64
C TYR A 205 3.49 14.10 -5.32
N ILE A 206 3.95 14.72 -4.22
CA ILE A 206 5.30 14.56 -3.69
C ILE A 206 5.24 14.00 -2.27
N GLN A 207 6.05 12.97 -2.02
CA GLN A 207 6.25 12.39 -0.71
C GLN A 207 7.63 12.79 -0.15
N LEU A 208 7.62 13.52 0.96
CA LEU A 208 8.80 13.78 1.78
C LEU A 208 9.06 12.56 2.68
N GLU A 209 10.07 11.78 2.31
CA GLU A 209 10.36 10.48 2.94
C GLU A 209 11.52 10.54 3.96
N GLY A 210 11.63 9.49 4.77
CA GLY A 210 12.74 9.29 5.71
C GLY A 210 12.62 10.15 6.97
N ILE A 211 11.40 10.56 7.36
CA ILE A 211 11.20 11.34 8.58
C ILE A 211 11.18 10.40 9.78
N THR A 212 12.22 10.51 10.61
CA THR A 212 12.41 9.72 11.83
C THR A 212 12.69 10.65 13.01
N PRO A 213 12.65 10.16 14.27
CA PRO A 213 12.93 10.96 15.46
C PRO A 213 14.30 11.67 15.47
N ILE A 214 15.25 11.17 14.68
CA ILE A 214 16.61 11.72 14.57
C ILE A 214 16.81 12.61 13.33
N SER A 215 15.76 12.83 12.53
CA SER A 215 15.86 13.67 11.34
C SER A 215 16.18 15.13 11.69
N LYS A 216 16.92 15.79 10.80
CA LYS A 216 17.26 17.20 10.95
C LYS A 216 16.03 18.05 10.66
N VAL A 217 15.57 18.79 11.68
CA VAL A 217 14.36 19.62 11.57
C VAL A 217 14.48 20.68 10.48
N GLN A 218 15.68 21.24 10.29
CA GLN A 218 15.92 22.27 9.27
C GLN A 218 15.64 21.77 7.85
N ASP A 219 16.09 20.56 7.49
CA ASP A 219 15.92 20.03 6.14
C ASP A 219 14.42 19.78 5.83
N ILE A 220 13.69 19.26 6.82
CA ILE A 220 12.23 19.04 6.72
C ILE A 220 11.48 20.38 6.64
N ARG A 221 11.86 21.35 7.47
CA ARG A 221 11.29 22.71 7.47
C ARG A 221 11.45 23.37 6.12
N GLU A 222 12.66 23.35 5.55
CA GLU A 222 12.96 23.99 4.27
C GLU A 222 12.18 23.32 3.12
N ALA A 223 12.19 21.98 3.06
CA ALA A 223 11.46 21.24 2.03
C ALA A 223 9.94 21.43 2.13
N GLY A 224 9.38 21.25 3.34
CA GLY A 224 7.95 21.37 3.57
C GLY A 224 7.41 22.79 3.35
N ARG A 225 8.14 23.81 3.80
CA ARG A 225 7.73 25.21 3.56
C ARG A 225 7.81 25.60 2.10
N TYR A 226 8.82 25.14 1.37
CA TYR A 226 8.92 25.37 -0.07
C TYR A 226 7.67 24.89 -0.81
N LEU A 227 7.15 23.70 -0.45
CA LEU A 227 5.93 23.16 -1.06
C LEU A 227 4.69 23.92 -0.58
N ALA A 228 4.56 24.17 0.72
CA ALA A 228 3.42 24.89 1.29
C ALA A 228 3.28 26.33 0.77
N GLU A 229 4.38 27.09 0.65
CA GLU A 229 4.38 28.47 0.13
C GLU A 229 3.97 28.55 -1.34
N ARG A 230 4.03 27.42 -2.06
CA ARG A 230 3.62 27.28 -3.45
C ARG A 230 2.26 26.62 -3.62
N ASP A 231 1.53 26.38 -2.52
CA ASP A 231 0.27 25.65 -2.49
C ASP A 231 0.36 24.23 -3.10
N ILE A 232 1.54 23.60 -3.03
CA ILE A 232 1.75 22.24 -3.52
C ILE A 232 1.37 21.25 -2.41
N PRO A 233 0.45 20.30 -2.66
CA PRO A 233 0.10 19.25 -1.71
C PRO A 233 1.25 18.25 -1.57
N PHE A 234 1.57 17.87 -0.33
CA PHE A 234 2.68 16.96 -0.04
C PHE A 234 2.38 15.99 1.09
N ILE A 235 3.12 14.89 1.08
CA ILE A 235 2.95 13.76 2.00
C ILE A 235 4.18 13.69 2.90
N LEU A 236 3.98 13.64 4.22
CA LEU A 236 5.02 13.46 5.23
C LEU A 236 5.02 12.00 5.65
N SER A 237 6.05 11.26 5.24
CA SER A 237 6.19 9.83 5.56
C SER A 237 6.97 9.67 6.86
N VAL A 238 6.27 9.33 7.96
CA VAL A 238 6.80 9.43 9.32
C VAL A 238 6.90 8.07 10.00
N THR A 239 8.09 7.75 10.52
CA THR A 239 8.36 6.61 11.39
C THR A 239 8.42 7.08 12.84
N PRO A 240 7.55 6.60 13.76
CA PRO A 240 7.49 7.14 15.12
C PRO A 240 8.66 6.78 16.04
N VAL A 241 9.38 5.69 15.75
CA VAL A 241 10.49 5.21 16.58
C VAL A 241 11.72 4.97 15.72
N HIS A 242 12.83 5.62 16.05
CA HIS A 242 14.13 5.28 15.48
C HIS A 242 14.78 4.19 16.31
N VAL A 243 15.37 3.17 15.66
CA VAL A 243 16.21 2.16 16.32
C VAL A 243 17.63 2.30 15.82
N ASN A 244 18.57 2.53 16.74
CA ASN A 244 19.98 2.51 16.41
C ASN A 244 20.44 1.08 16.14
N ALA A 245 20.97 0.88 14.94
CA ALA A 245 21.36 -0.42 14.43
C ALA A 245 22.46 -1.13 15.27
N LYS A 246 23.37 -0.36 15.87
CA LYS A 246 24.53 -0.88 16.63
C LYS A 246 24.20 -1.10 18.09
N THR A 247 23.45 -0.18 18.68
CA THR A 247 23.22 -0.16 20.13
C THR A 247 21.86 -0.70 20.52
N SER A 248 20.95 -0.91 19.56
CA SER A 248 19.52 -1.21 19.78
C SER A 248 18.78 -0.14 20.60
N GLU A 249 19.40 1.04 20.76
CA GLU A 249 18.78 2.19 21.43
C GLU A 249 17.57 2.68 20.63
N LYS A 250 16.48 2.98 21.33
CA LYS A 250 15.25 3.49 20.73
C LYS A 250 15.10 4.96 21.06
N VAL A 251 14.77 5.75 20.05
CA VAL A 251 14.43 7.16 20.20
C VAL A 251 12.99 7.34 19.71
N ASP A 252 12.11 7.76 20.60
CA ASP A 252 10.70 8.03 20.28
C ASP A 252 10.54 9.44 19.71
N LEU A 253 9.65 9.62 18.74
CA LEU A 253 9.34 10.92 18.13
C LEU A 253 8.94 11.97 19.19
N SER A 254 8.23 11.54 20.23
CA SER A 254 7.80 12.40 21.35
C SER A 254 8.96 13.05 22.12
N SER A 255 10.17 12.50 22.04
CA SER A 255 11.36 13.08 22.65
C SER A 255 11.90 14.29 21.87
N ASN A 256 11.66 14.36 20.55
CA ASN A 256 12.09 15.44 19.68
C ASN A 256 10.95 16.46 19.48
N LYS A 257 10.77 17.33 20.48
CA LYS A 257 9.68 18.33 20.48
C LYS A 257 9.76 19.32 19.31
N GLU A 258 10.97 19.70 18.89
CA GLU A 258 11.13 20.63 17.77
C GLU A 258 10.63 20.01 16.47
N LEU A 259 10.99 18.76 16.22
CA LEU A 259 10.50 18.01 15.06
C LEU A 259 8.98 17.84 15.08
N VAL A 260 8.40 17.47 16.24
CA VAL A 260 6.95 17.30 16.38
C VAL A 260 6.19 18.59 16.03
N GLU A 261 6.64 19.74 16.54
CA GLU A 261 5.98 21.02 16.25
C GLU A 261 6.14 21.43 14.79
N GLU A 262 7.29 21.14 14.17
CA GLU A 262 7.46 21.37 12.72
C GLU A 262 6.51 20.51 11.90
N LEU A 263 6.40 19.20 12.20
CA LEU A 263 5.49 18.30 11.48
C LEU A 263 4.02 18.71 11.62
N LYS A 264 3.61 19.18 12.81
CA LYS A 264 2.26 19.73 13.00
C LYS A 264 2.03 20.99 12.17
N SER A 265 3.02 21.88 12.13
CA SER A 265 2.95 23.10 11.33
C SER A 265 2.80 22.77 9.85
N LEU A 266 3.56 21.80 9.34
CA LEU A 266 3.47 21.35 7.96
C LEU A 266 2.14 20.66 7.67
N GLN A 267 1.63 19.83 8.59
CA GLN A 267 0.30 19.21 8.46
C GLN A 267 -0.82 20.27 8.43
N ALA A 268 -0.69 21.33 9.22
CA ALA A 268 -1.63 22.46 9.18
C ALA A 268 -1.51 23.32 7.91
N SER A 269 -0.41 23.21 7.17
CA SER A 269 -0.10 24.00 5.98
C SER A 269 -0.35 23.23 4.67
N GLY A 270 -1.21 22.21 4.69
CA GLY A 270 -1.60 21.44 3.50
C GLY A 270 -0.89 20.09 3.34
N GLY A 271 0.09 19.78 4.19
CA GLY A 271 0.70 18.45 4.22
C GLY A 271 -0.21 17.39 4.85
N ILE A 272 -0.16 16.15 4.38
CA ILE A 272 -0.74 15.02 5.10
C ILE A 272 0.36 14.19 5.74
N VAL A 273 0.07 13.53 6.86
CA VAL A 273 0.98 12.58 7.50
C VAL A 273 0.55 11.17 7.11
N ILE A 274 1.51 10.32 6.76
CA ILE A 274 1.30 8.88 6.59
C ILE A 274 2.24 8.10 7.52
N VAL A 275 1.82 6.89 7.87
CA VAL A 275 2.65 5.96 8.64
C VAL A 275 3.68 5.33 7.71
N ASN A 276 4.95 5.34 8.10
CA ASN A 276 6.02 4.60 7.43
C ASN A 276 6.65 3.60 8.39
N GLY A 277 5.93 2.51 8.63
CA GLY A 277 6.25 1.55 9.68
C GLY A 277 6.20 2.14 11.10
N TYR A 278 6.45 1.28 12.09
CA TYR A 278 6.62 1.72 13.47
C TYR A 278 8.08 2.07 13.78
N ASN A 279 9.00 1.18 13.39
CA ASN A 279 10.40 1.28 13.77
C ASN A 279 11.41 0.64 12.79
N HIS A 280 10.93 0.21 11.62
CA HIS A 280 11.69 -0.41 10.53
C HIS A 280 12.44 -1.67 10.92
N SER A 281 11.95 -2.41 11.94
CA SER A 281 12.65 -3.61 12.39
C SER A 281 11.69 -4.77 12.67
N TYR A 282 11.83 -5.84 11.89
CA TYR A 282 11.50 -7.19 12.34
C TYR A 282 12.66 -7.79 13.13
N ARG A 283 13.89 -7.78 12.57
CA ARG A 283 15.12 -8.28 13.20
C ARG A 283 16.00 -7.15 13.78
N LEU A 284 16.65 -7.42 14.93
CA LEU A 284 17.52 -6.47 15.64
C LEU A 284 18.98 -6.59 15.16
N ASN A 285 19.22 -6.38 13.87
CA ASN A 285 20.57 -6.40 13.28
C ASN A 285 20.70 -5.43 12.10
N GLU A 286 21.87 -4.78 11.97
CA GLU A 286 22.05 -3.67 11.01
C GLU A 286 21.71 -4.03 9.56
N GLN A 287 22.01 -5.26 9.14
CA GLN A 287 21.80 -5.71 7.76
C GLN A 287 20.33 -5.82 7.35
N PHE A 288 19.40 -5.89 8.32
CA PHE A 288 17.98 -6.12 8.05
C PHE A 288 17.08 -5.02 8.62
N ILE A 289 17.67 -3.92 9.11
CA ILE A 289 16.90 -2.71 9.40
C ILE A 289 16.40 -2.12 8.08
N GLY A 290 15.13 -1.70 8.09
CA GLY A 290 14.36 -1.33 6.91
C GLY A 290 13.23 -2.31 6.64
N TYR A 291 13.40 -3.60 6.93
CA TYR A 291 12.39 -4.63 6.69
C TYR A 291 11.58 -4.90 7.96
N GLU A 292 10.39 -4.32 8.05
CA GLU A 292 9.51 -4.45 9.22
C GLU A 292 8.51 -5.62 9.10
N PHE A 293 8.07 -5.92 7.89
CA PHE A 293 6.97 -6.85 7.61
C PHE A 293 7.35 -8.02 6.71
N TRP A 294 8.65 -8.22 6.49
CA TRP A 294 9.20 -9.33 5.73
C TRP A 294 10.52 -9.79 6.33
N ASP A 295 10.75 -11.10 6.39
CA ASP A 295 12.02 -11.63 6.82
C ASP A 295 12.98 -11.73 5.63
N MET A 296 13.65 -10.63 5.30
CA MET A 296 14.56 -10.57 4.15
C MET A 296 15.77 -11.51 4.28
N LYS A 297 16.10 -11.99 5.50
CA LYS A 297 17.19 -12.94 5.70
C LYS A 297 16.86 -14.32 5.15
N LEU A 298 15.63 -14.77 5.33
CA LEU A 298 15.13 -16.03 4.79
C LEU A 298 14.32 -15.82 3.51
N ASN A 299 14.06 -14.57 3.14
CA ASN A 299 13.18 -14.14 2.06
C ASN A 299 11.80 -14.80 2.13
N GLN A 300 11.13 -14.65 3.27
CA GLN A 300 9.83 -15.25 3.53
C GLN A 300 8.98 -14.35 4.45
N GLN A 301 7.71 -14.70 4.64
CA GLN A 301 6.84 -14.02 5.60
C GLN A 301 7.42 -14.07 7.01
N ILE A 302 7.19 -13.01 7.79
CA ILE A 302 7.48 -13.03 9.22
C ILE A 302 6.58 -14.04 9.93
N GLY A 303 7.01 -14.57 11.07
CA GLY A 303 6.26 -15.63 11.76
C GLY A 303 6.44 -15.62 13.27
N ALA A 304 5.94 -16.69 13.91
CA ALA A 304 5.90 -16.83 15.36
C ALA A 304 7.27 -17.03 16.03
N SER A 305 8.31 -17.30 15.24
CA SER A 305 9.65 -17.53 15.78
C SER A 305 10.19 -16.29 16.47
N PRO A 306 10.91 -16.46 17.61
CA PRO A 306 11.60 -15.36 18.26
C PRO A 306 12.49 -14.61 17.28
N VAL A 307 12.52 -13.29 17.40
CA VAL A 307 13.26 -12.39 16.50
C VAL A 307 14.75 -12.74 16.42
N ASP A 308 15.31 -13.28 17.50
CA ASP A 308 16.72 -13.65 17.63
C ASP A 308 17.05 -15.04 17.04
N ASP A 309 16.04 -15.88 16.82
CA ASP A 309 16.19 -17.20 16.23
C ASP A 309 15.85 -17.18 14.73
N LEU A 310 16.53 -18.02 13.96
CA LEU A 310 16.17 -18.24 12.55
C LEU A 310 15.17 -19.39 12.48
N PRO A 311 13.91 -19.15 12.06
CA PRO A 311 13.00 -20.23 11.73
C PRO A 311 13.57 -21.13 10.64
N SER A 312 13.01 -22.33 10.54
CA SER A 312 13.18 -23.13 9.34
C SER A 312 12.52 -22.44 8.14
N PRO A 313 13.09 -22.57 6.92
CA PRO A 313 12.45 -22.07 5.72
C PRO A 313 11.06 -22.66 5.54
N ILE A 314 10.12 -21.82 5.10
CA ILE A 314 8.76 -22.24 4.78
C ILE A 314 8.80 -23.27 3.65
N GLN A 315 8.18 -24.43 3.88
CA GLN A 315 8.14 -25.50 2.89
C GLN A 315 7.16 -25.16 1.76
N PRO A 316 7.46 -25.54 0.50
CA PRO A 316 6.56 -25.28 -0.62
C PRO A 316 5.29 -26.16 -0.53
N PRO A 317 4.15 -25.71 -1.09
CA PRO A 317 2.89 -26.46 -1.09
C PRO A 317 3.01 -27.88 -1.67
N THR A 318 3.94 -28.07 -2.62
CA THR A 318 4.20 -29.35 -3.31
C THR A 318 4.67 -30.50 -2.39
N LEU A 319 5.08 -30.19 -1.16
CA LEU A 319 5.45 -31.20 -0.15
C LEU A 319 4.27 -31.67 0.71
N PHE A 320 3.06 -31.15 0.47
CA PHE A 320 1.87 -31.46 1.25
C PHE A 320 0.88 -32.29 0.43
N SER A 321 0.06 -33.09 1.12
CA SER A 321 -0.89 -34.02 0.48
C SER A 321 -2.14 -33.34 -0.10
N SER A 322 -2.41 -32.11 0.29
CA SER A 322 -3.57 -31.30 -0.12
C SER A 322 -3.38 -29.84 0.29
N ASP A 323 -4.14 -28.94 -0.33
CA ASP A 323 -4.14 -27.51 0.03
C ASP A 323 -4.58 -27.29 1.48
N GLN A 324 -5.53 -28.10 1.96
CA GLN A 324 -5.94 -28.06 3.37
C GLN A 324 -4.80 -28.43 4.32
N ALA A 325 -3.95 -29.40 3.96
CA ALA A 325 -2.79 -29.77 4.76
C ALA A 325 -1.74 -28.63 4.78
N TYR A 326 -1.53 -27.97 3.64
CA TYR A 326 -0.67 -26.80 3.56
C TYR A 326 -1.21 -25.61 4.35
N ALA A 327 -2.51 -25.31 4.23
CA ALA A 327 -3.18 -24.26 5.00
C ALA A 327 -3.06 -24.51 6.51
N ASN A 328 -3.27 -25.74 6.96
CA ASN A 328 -3.08 -26.12 8.37
C ASN A 328 -1.63 -25.95 8.84
N TYR A 329 -0.65 -26.24 7.99
CA TYR A 329 0.77 -26.00 8.28
C TYR A 329 1.08 -24.51 8.43
N ARG A 330 0.50 -23.66 7.57
CA ARG A 330 0.73 -22.20 7.57
C ARG A 330 -0.07 -21.44 8.62
N ALA A 331 -1.18 -21.97 9.11
CA ALA A 331 -2.17 -21.25 9.93
C ALA A 331 -1.56 -20.53 11.15
N ALA A 332 -0.68 -21.18 11.90
CA ALA A 332 -0.06 -20.58 13.09
C ALA A 332 0.87 -19.41 12.74
N ASP A 333 1.65 -19.53 11.66
CA ASP A 333 2.56 -18.47 11.21
C ASP A 333 1.80 -17.29 10.62
N LEU A 334 0.76 -17.53 9.82
CA LEU A 334 -0.10 -16.47 9.27
C LEU A 334 -0.79 -15.69 10.40
N GLN A 335 -1.31 -16.39 11.42
CA GLN A 335 -1.90 -15.74 12.59
C GLN A 335 -0.88 -14.92 13.38
N ALA A 336 0.35 -15.44 13.53
CA ALA A 336 1.42 -14.72 14.22
C ALA A 336 1.86 -13.46 13.44
N GLU A 337 2.00 -13.57 12.13
CA GLU A 337 2.24 -12.44 11.23
C GLU A 337 1.16 -11.37 11.41
N SER A 338 -0.13 -11.73 11.30
CA SER A 338 -1.24 -10.79 11.48
C SER A 338 -1.15 -10.09 12.83
N ASN A 339 -0.88 -10.83 13.92
CA ASN A 339 -0.73 -10.24 15.25
C ASN A 339 0.42 -9.22 15.35
N ILE A 340 1.56 -9.51 14.68
CA ILE A 340 2.70 -8.59 14.62
C ILE A 340 2.32 -7.34 13.82
N VAL A 341 1.70 -7.51 12.65
CA VAL A 341 1.25 -6.38 11.80
C VAL A 341 0.25 -5.51 12.55
N HIS A 342 -0.82 -6.08 13.14
CA HIS A 342 -1.77 -5.34 13.98
C HIS A 342 -1.08 -4.55 15.09
N THR A 343 -0.10 -5.17 15.76
CA THR A 343 0.63 -4.52 16.84
C THR A 343 1.41 -3.31 16.31
N LYS A 344 2.17 -3.48 15.22
CA LYS A 344 2.99 -2.42 14.63
C LYS A 344 2.15 -1.28 14.06
N GLN A 345 1.09 -1.60 13.30
CA GLN A 345 0.19 -0.60 12.73
C GLN A 345 -0.58 0.19 13.81
N ARG A 346 -1.05 -0.50 14.86
CA ARG A 346 -1.67 0.21 15.99
C ARG A 346 -0.67 1.12 16.70
N LEU A 347 0.52 0.62 17.02
CA LEU A 347 1.53 1.40 17.74
C LEU A 347 2.00 2.60 16.93
N SER A 348 2.15 2.48 15.61
CA SER A 348 2.54 3.60 14.75
C SER A 348 1.47 4.69 14.75
N ILE A 349 0.20 4.34 14.56
CA ILE A 349 -0.92 5.29 14.59
C ILE A 349 -1.03 5.97 15.97
N GLU A 350 -1.02 5.18 17.04
CA GLU A 350 -1.18 5.71 18.40
C GLU A 350 -0.01 6.62 18.80
N SER A 351 1.23 6.28 18.41
CA SER A 351 2.40 7.11 18.71
C SER A 351 2.34 8.48 18.02
N LEU A 352 1.81 8.54 16.79
CA LEU A 352 1.57 9.81 16.09
C LEU A 352 0.45 10.62 16.74
N LEU A 353 -0.66 9.97 17.08
CA LEU A 353 -1.79 10.60 17.77
C LEU A 353 -1.39 11.16 19.15
N ASP A 354 -0.50 10.48 19.88
CA ASP A 354 0.00 10.90 21.18
C ASP A 354 0.74 12.24 21.14
N VAL A 355 1.41 12.52 20.02
CA VAL A 355 2.10 13.79 19.80
C VAL A 355 1.24 14.81 19.06
N GLY A 356 0.03 14.46 18.62
CA GLY A 356 -0.90 15.35 17.92
C GLY A 356 -0.69 15.42 16.40
N LEU A 357 -0.14 14.36 15.81
CA LEU A 357 -0.08 14.15 14.36
C LEU A 357 -1.15 13.14 13.95
N TYR A 358 -1.81 13.39 12.81
CA TYR A 358 -2.98 12.62 12.38
C TYR A 358 -2.68 11.88 11.08
N PRO A 359 -2.32 10.59 11.11
CA PRO A 359 -2.01 9.83 9.89
C PRO A 359 -3.26 9.55 9.05
N LEU A 360 -3.09 9.51 7.73
CA LEU A 360 -4.18 9.35 6.74
C LEU A 360 -3.93 8.25 5.69
N GLY A 361 -2.80 7.58 5.78
CA GLY A 361 -2.42 6.48 4.90
C GLY A 361 -1.18 5.79 5.44
N VAL A 362 -0.71 4.80 4.69
CA VAL A 362 0.47 4.01 5.03
C VAL A 362 1.41 3.88 3.84
N GLU A 363 2.69 3.87 4.12
CA GLU A 363 3.73 3.34 3.25
C GLU A 363 4.39 2.16 3.97
N ILE A 364 4.56 1.06 3.24
CA ILE A 364 5.19 -0.14 3.78
C ILE A 364 6.71 0.02 3.70
N PRO A 365 7.45 -0.07 4.82
CA PRO A 365 8.91 0.02 4.80
C PRO A 365 9.54 -0.95 3.80
N GLN A 366 10.42 -0.42 2.94
CA GLN A 366 11.06 -1.15 1.84
C GLN A 366 10.09 -1.82 0.86
N TYR A 367 8.80 -1.45 0.91
CA TYR A 367 7.71 -2.01 0.09
C TYR A 367 7.51 -3.52 0.23
N THR A 368 8.05 -4.14 1.29
CA THR A 368 7.97 -5.60 1.49
C THR A 368 6.91 -5.99 2.51
N MET A 369 5.91 -6.74 2.08
CA MET A 369 4.83 -7.29 2.90
C MET A 369 4.12 -8.42 2.16
N SER A 370 3.68 -9.45 2.89
CA SER A 370 2.89 -10.55 2.32
C SER A 370 1.45 -10.15 2.06
N ALA A 371 0.70 -10.95 1.28
CA ALA A 371 -0.74 -10.77 1.11
C ALA A 371 -1.48 -10.76 2.47
N ASN A 372 -1.10 -11.65 3.38
CA ASN A 372 -1.68 -11.71 4.73
C ASN A 372 -1.37 -10.45 5.56
N GLY A 373 -0.16 -9.89 5.41
CA GLY A 373 0.19 -8.60 6.00
C GLY A 373 -0.62 -7.43 5.43
N TYR A 374 -0.90 -7.42 4.12
CA TYR A 374 -1.75 -6.42 3.49
C TYR A 374 -3.19 -6.49 3.99
N VAL A 375 -3.75 -7.70 4.17
CA VAL A 375 -5.07 -7.92 4.80
C VAL A 375 -5.11 -7.26 6.17
N ALA A 376 -4.17 -7.60 7.06
CA ALA A 376 -4.12 -7.05 8.42
C ALA A 376 -3.92 -5.51 8.43
N THR A 377 -3.18 -4.97 7.45
CA THR A 377 -2.98 -3.52 7.31
C THR A 377 -4.25 -2.81 6.82
N SER A 378 -5.01 -3.42 5.91
CA SER A 378 -6.26 -2.86 5.35
C SER A 378 -7.36 -2.65 6.39
N GLU A 379 -7.28 -3.32 7.54
CA GLU A 379 -8.20 -3.08 8.65
C GLU A 379 -8.03 -1.69 9.29
N TYR A 380 -6.85 -1.09 9.16
CA TYR A 380 -6.52 0.23 9.70
C TYR A 380 -6.54 1.33 8.65
N PHE A 381 -6.09 1.04 7.43
CA PHE A 381 -5.88 2.03 6.38
C PHE A 381 -6.74 1.69 5.16
N ASN A 382 -7.22 2.72 4.46
CA ASN A 382 -7.84 2.56 3.13
C ASN A 382 -6.98 3.10 1.97
N ALA A 383 -5.80 3.61 2.28
CA ALA A 383 -4.89 4.24 1.33
C ALA A 383 -3.44 3.83 1.63
N MET A 384 -2.77 3.36 0.59
CA MET A 384 -1.36 3.02 0.59
C MET A 384 -0.62 3.87 -0.44
N PHE A 385 0.54 4.43 -0.06
CA PHE A 385 1.41 5.20 -0.94
C PHE A 385 2.69 4.40 -1.20
N GLY A 386 3.21 4.50 -2.43
CA GLY A 386 4.47 3.85 -2.80
C GLY A 386 4.29 2.64 -3.72
N ARG A 387 4.96 1.54 -3.40
CA ARG A 387 4.98 0.31 -4.21
C ARG A 387 4.51 -0.88 -3.40
N MET A 388 4.14 -1.97 -4.07
CA MET A 388 3.71 -3.20 -3.41
C MET A 388 4.57 -4.40 -3.79
N GLN A 389 4.79 -5.29 -2.83
CA GLN A 389 5.33 -6.61 -3.09
C GLN A 389 4.27 -7.47 -3.78
N VAL A 390 4.63 -8.02 -4.94
CA VAL A 390 3.70 -8.74 -5.82
C VAL A 390 3.83 -10.26 -5.74
N SER A 391 4.63 -10.77 -4.80
CA SER A 391 4.83 -12.20 -4.55
C SER A 391 4.77 -12.53 -3.06
N ASP A 392 4.29 -13.72 -2.70
CA ASP A 392 4.34 -14.26 -1.34
C ASP A 392 5.57 -15.16 -1.08
N THR A 393 6.46 -15.30 -2.05
CA THR A 393 7.64 -16.17 -1.97
C THR A 393 8.96 -15.43 -2.16
N ASP A 394 8.92 -14.20 -2.68
CA ASP A 394 10.10 -13.36 -2.88
C ASP A 394 9.80 -11.89 -2.62
N GLY A 395 10.37 -11.35 -1.54
CA GLY A 395 10.22 -9.94 -1.14
C GLY A 395 10.98 -8.95 -2.03
N ARG A 396 11.77 -9.44 -2.99
CA ARG A 396 12.45 -8.60 -3.98
C ARG A 396 11.56 -8.25 -5.16
N LEU A 397 10.45 -8.98 -5.33
CA LEU A 397 9.47 -8.72 -6.39
C LEU A 397 8.52 -7.62 -5.93
N ILE A 398 8.95 -6.37 -6.17
CA ILE A 398 8.23 -5.15 -5.84
C ILE A 398 7.87 -4.45 -7.14
N ASN A 399 6.63 -3.98 -7.25
CA ASN A 399 6.19 -3.22 -8.42
C ASN A 399 5.02 -2.29 -8.08
N MET A 400 4.59 -1.51 -9.06
CA MET A 400 3.47 -0.59 -8.97
C MET A 400 2.81 -0.41 -10.34
N PRO A 401 1.47 -0.30 -10.40
CA PRO A 401 0.77 0.13 -11.61
C PRO A 401 1.08 1.61 -11.89
N LEU A 402 0.73 2.07 -13.08
CA LEU A 402 0.94 3.47 -13.47
C LEU A 402 -0.17 4.40 -12.99
N PHE A 403 -1.32 3.86 -12.59
CA PHE A 403 -2.51 4.60 -12.20
C PHE A 403 -2.77 4.48 -10.70
N ILE A 404 -3.60 5.36 -10.17
CA ILE A 404 -4.19 5.18 -8.83
C ILE A 404 -5.21 4.04 -8.94
N THR A 405 -5.00 2.95 -8.21
CA THR A 405 -5.72 1.67 -8.41
C THR A 405 -6.15 1.04 -7.10
N LYS A 406 -6.93 -0.05 -7.16
CA LYS A 406 -7.32 -0.86 -5.99
C LYS A 406 -6.99 -2.33 -6.20
N PRO A 407 -5.70 -2.72 -6.25
CA PRO A 407 -5.31 -4.11 -6.47
C PRO A 407 -5.94 -5.03 -5.41
N GLY A 408 -6.47 -6.18 -5.82
CA GLY A 408 -7.12 -7.14 -4.93
C GLY A 408 -6.19 -7.61 -3.79
N ARG A 409 -4.88 -7.70 -4.06
CA ARG A 409 -3.85 -8.03 -3.08
C ARG A 409 -3.78 -7.05 -1.90
N LEU A 410 -4.19 -5.80 -2.08
CA LEU A 410 -4.22 -4.78 -1.03
C LEU A 410 -5.53 -4.77 -0.23
N SER A 411 -6.43 -5.75 -0.45
CA SER A 411 -7.62 -5.97 0.37
C SER A 411 -8.51 -4.73 0.53
N GLY A 412 -8.73 -4.01 -0.57
CA GLY A 412 -9.61 -2.84 -0.63
C GLY A 412 -8.92 -1.49 -0.36
N MET A 413 -7.63 -1.47 -0.03
CA MET A 413 -6.86 -0.23 -0.02
C MET A 413 -6.67 0.33 -1.44
N THR A 414 -6.68 1.65 -1.56
CA THR A 414 -6.29 2.36 -2.79
C THR A 414 -4.78 2.55 -2.81
N LEU A 415 -4.11 2.14 -3.88
CA LEU A 415 -2.69 2.35 -4.11
C LEU A 415 -2.47 3.67 -4.87
N TYR A 416 -1.69 4.55 -4.26
CA TYR A 416 -1.15 5.75 -4.87
C TYR A 416 0.32 5.46 -5.25
N PRO A 417 0.61 5.12 -6.52
CA PRO A 417 1.91 4.59 -6.90
C PRO A 417 3.03 5.65 -6.89
N GLU A 418 4.23 5.26 -6.47
CA GLU A 418 5.45 6.06 -6.67
C GLU A 418 6.01 5.76 -8.06
N THR A 419 5.69 6.59 -9.06
CA THR A 419 5.96 6.30 -10.47
C THR A 419 7.26 6.90 -10.98
N ILE A 420 7.67 8.09 -10.52
CA ILE A 420 8.83 8.82 -11.09
C ILE A 420 10.13 8.67 -10.29
N GLY A 421 10.11 7.86 -9.23
CA GLY A 421 11.29 7.59 -8.42
C GLY A 421 11.69 8.75 -7.51
N TYR A 422 12.99 8.86 -7.26
CA TYR A 422 13.60 9.82 -6.35
C TYR A 422 14.85 10.47 -6.94
N VAL A 423 15.29 11.58 -6.35
CA VAL A 423 16.54 12.27 -6.71
C VAL A 423 17.74 11.49 -6.19
N ASN A 424 18.60 11.00 -7.08
CA ASN A 424 19.77 10.19 -6.71
C ASN A 424 21.05 11.02 -6.72
N VAL A 425 21.40 11.58 -5.56
CA VAL A 425 22.58 12.46 -5.40
C VAL A 425 23.93 11.75 -5.53
N ASP A 426 23.95 10.41 -5.57
CA ASP A 426 25.18 9.64 -5.77
C ASP A 426 25.56 9.54 -7.27
N LYS A 427 24.65 9.89 -8.18
CA LYS A 427 24.91 9.95 -9.63
C LYS A 427 25.47 11.30 -10.04
N SER A 428 26.23 11.31 -11.15
CA SER A 428 26.72 12.56 -11.76
C SER A 428 25.57 13.45 -12.25
N GLU A 429 24.48 12.84 -12.71
CA GLU A 429 23.24 13.50 -13.14
C GLU A 429 22.09 13.04 -12.23
N PRO A 430 21.80 13.75 -11.12
CA PRO A 430 20.87 13.27 -10.08
C PRO A 430 19.42 13.05 -10.52
N PHE A 431 19.02 13.63 -11.65
CA PHE A 431 17.65 13.60 -12.19
C PHE A 431 17.49 12.69 -13.41
N GLU A 432 18.56 12.09 -13.94
CA GLU A 432 18.54 11.35 -15.22
C GLU A 432 17.43 10.27 -15.28
N ASP A 433 17.35 9.43 -14.25
CA ASP A 433 16.33 8.36 -14.17
C ASP A 433 14.91 8.93 -14.07
N MET A 434 14.75 10.01 -13.30
CA MET A 434 13.45 10.68 -13.11
C MET A 434 12.99 11.31 -14.42
N GLU A 435 13.87 12.01 -15.15
CA GLU A 435 13.56 12.58 -16.45
C GLU A 435 13.16 11.51 -17.48
N GLN A 436 13.87 10.38 -17.50
CA GLN A 436 13.52 9.26 -18.37
C GLN A 436 12.15 8.68 -18.00
N THR A 437 11.87 8.54 -16.72
CA THR A 437 10.59 8.00 -16.24
C THR A 437 9.45 8.96 -16.52
N ILE A 438 9.65 10.27 -16.30
CA ILE A 438 8.71 11.34 -16.66
C ILE A 438 8.33 11.26 -18.14
N ARG A 439 9.31 11.05 -19.04
CA ARG A 439 9.05 10.89 -20.48
C ARG A 439 8.15 9.70 -20.80
N ASN A 440 8.27 8.62 -20.04
CA ASN A 440 7.47 7.41 -20.24
C ASN A 440 6.06 7.56 -19.65
N VAL A 441 5.92 8.08 -18.42
CA VAL A 441 4.61 8.26 -17.78
C VAL A 441 3.75 9.31 -18.50
N GLN A 442 4.32 10.43 -18.97
CA GLN A 442 3.55 11.44 -19.71
C GLN A 442 2.92 10.90 -21.01
N ALA A 443 3.46 9.80 -21.56
CA ALA A 443 2.91 9.17 -22.76
C ALA A 443 1.70 8.27 -22.46
N VAL A 444 1.36 8.05 -21.19
CA VAL A 444 0.26 7.21 -20.71
C VAL A 444 -0.80 8.10 -20.04
N PRO A 445 -1.86 8.51 -20.75
CA PRO A 445 -2.87 9.41 -20.21
C PRO A 445 -3.41 8.92 -18.86
N GLY A 446 -3.55 9.81 -17.87
CA GLY A 446 -4.07 9.43 -16.55
C GLY A 446 -3.06 8.78 -15.60
N SER A 447 -1.83 8.49 -16.04
CA SER A 447 -0.81 7.95 -15.14
C SER A 447 -0.52 8.92 -14.01
N ALA A 448 -0.35 8.39 -12.80
CA ALA A 448 0.08 9.19 -11.66
C ALA A 448 1.54 9.63 -11.84
N ILE A 449 1.85 10.82 -11.33
CA ILE A 449 3.19 11.39 -11.22
C ILE A 449 3.50 11.48 -9.71
N GLY A 450 3.82 10.32 -9.12
CA GLY A 450 4.14 10.19 -7.71
C GLY A 450 5.64 10.19 -7.49
N GLY A 451 6.16 11.27 -6.90
CA GLY A 451 7.60 11.45 -6.68
C GLY A 451 7.99 11.34 -5.21
N LEU A 452 9.17 10.76 -4.96
CA LEU A 452 9.74 10.59 -3.63
C LEU A 452 10.93 11.52 -3.43
N TYR A 453 10.92 12.29 -2.35
CA TYR A 453 11.98 13.20 -1.99
C TYR A 453 12.52 12.88 -0.59
N HIS A 454 13.73 12.33 -0.53
CA HIS A 454 14.38 12.00 0.73
C HIS A 454 14.73 13.29 1.50
N THR A 455 14.21 13.44 2.72
CA THR A 455 14.45 14.68 3.49
C THR A 455 15.92 14.88 3.88
N TYR A 456 16.74 13.82 3.94
CA TYR A 456 18.14 13.90 4.36
C TYR A 456 19.09 14.56 3.34
N ILE A 457 18.67 14.72 2.07
CA ILE A 457 19.51 15.38 1.03
C ILE A 457 19.40 16.91 1.06
N GLY A 458 18.65 17.48 2.00
CA GLY A 458 18.37 18.92 2.09
C GLY A 458 17.37 19.39 1.02
N ALA A 459 16.99 20.66 1.02
CA ALA A 459 15.92 21.18 0.15
C ALA A 459 16.42 21.68 -1.24
N SER A 460 17.72 21.65 -1.52
CA SER A 460 18.30 22.30 -2.71
C SER A 460 17.87 21.69 -4.05
N TYR A 461 17.56 20.40 -4.08
CA TYR A 461 17.15 19.68 -5.29
C TYR A 461 15.64 19.74 -5.53
N LEU A 462 14.84 20.01 -4.49
CA LEU A 462 13.39 20.01 -4.55
C LEU A 462 12.83 20.99 -5.61
N PRO A 463 13.36 22.21 -5.78
CA PRO A 463 12.87 23.10 -6.82
C PRO A 463 13.02 22.57 -8.24
N GLU A 464 14.08 21.81 -8.53
CA GLU A 464 14.27 21.19 -9.85
C GLU A 464 13.31 20.02 -10.03
N MET A 465 13.16 19.16 -9.02
CA MET A 465 12.17 18.07 -9.05
C MET A 465 10.77 18.61 -9.35
N VAL A 466 10.34 19.67 -8.66
CA VAL A 466 9.03 20.28 -8.91
C VAL A 466 8.92 20.83 -10.33
N ARG A 467 9.96 21.50 -10.84
CA ARG A 467 9.97 21.99 -12.24
C ARG A 467 9.81 20.86 -13.24
N LEU A 468 10.47 19.72 -13.03
CA LEU A 468 10.35 18.55 -13.90
C LEU A 468 8.91 18.01 -13.88
N MET A 469 8.28 17.91 -12.72
CA MET A 469 6.89 17.45 -12.58
C MET A 469 5.90 18.42 -13.25
N GLU A 470 6.06 19.72 -13.03
CA GLU A 470 5.22 20.77 -13.63
C GLU A 470 5.42 20.92 -15.14
N SER A 471 6.50 20.37 -15.70
CA SER A 471 6.74 20.37 -17.15
C SER A 471 5.84 19.39 -17.90
N VAL A 472 5.18 18.46 -17.21
CA VAL A 472 4.33 17.44 -17.83
C VAL A 472 2.99 18.05 -18.25
N PRO A 473 2.63 17.98 -19.56
CA PRO A 473 1.35 18.46 -20.03
C PRO A 473 0.18 17.75 -19.33
N GLY A 474 -0.81 18.51 -18.86
CA GLY A 474 -1.97 17.96 -18.16
C GLY A 474 -1.70 17.50 -16.74
N MET A 475 -0.52 17.75 -16.16
CA MET A 475 -0.32 17.50 -14.73
C MET A 475 -1.37 18.26 -13.90
N GLU A 476 -1.83 17.63 -12.81
CA GLU A 476 -2.71 18.22 -11.81
C GLU A 476 -2.25 17.79 -10.42
N TRP A 477 -1.91 18.76 -9.57
CA TRP A 477 -1.64 18.50 -8.16
C TRP A 477 -2.89 17.95 -7.47
N VAL A 478 -2.72 16.89 -6.70
CA VAL A 478 -3.87 16.21 -6.09
C VAL A 478 -4.51 16.96 -4.93
N GLU A 479 -5.83 16.87 -4.81
CA GLU A 479 -6.56 17.42 -3.66
C GLU A 479 -6.89 16.31 -2.65
N PHE A 480 -6.20 16.29 -1.50
CA PHE A 480 -6.41 15.26 -0.47
C PHE A 480 -7.84 15.21 0.09
N SER A 481 -8.58 16.33 0.05
CA SER A 481 -10.01 16.40 0.40
C SER A 481 -10.88 15.50 -0.47
N GLN A 482 -10.48 15.23 -1.71
CA GLN A 482 -11.21 14.39 -2.65
C GLN A 482 -10.82 12.90 -2.57
N MET A 483 -9.71 12.57 -1.88
CA MET A 483 -9.11 11.23 -1.88
C MET A 483 -9.72 10.21 -0.90
N ASN A 484 -10.83 10.55 -0.23
CA ASN A 484 -11.50 9.72 0.78
C ASN A 484 -10.52 9.00 1.74
N LEU A 485 -9.49 9.71 2.21
CA LEU A 485 -8.44 9.14 3.06
C LEU A 485 -8.96 8.91 4.48
N SER A 486 -8.75 7.71 5.01
CA SER A 486 -9.12 7.40 6.38
C SER A 486 -8.23 6.38 7.06
N VAL A 487 -8.06 6.59 8.36
CA VAL A 487 -7.35 5.67 9.26
C VAL A 487 -8.26 5.36 10.44
N GLN A 488 -8.29 4.11 10.86
CA GLN A 488 -9.07 3.68 12.00
C GLN A 488 -8.28 2.75 12.89
N THR A 489 -8.52 2.85 14.18
CA THR A 489 -8.13 1.88 15.20
C THR A 489 -9.39 1.52 16.00
N PRO A 490 -9.35 0.53 16.92
CA PRO A 490 -10.48 0.27 17.82
C PRO A 490 -10.94 1.50 18.63
N ASP A 491 -10.04 2.47 18.77
CA ASP A 491 -10.11 3.55 19.74
C ASP A 491 -10.19 4.94 19.10
N SER A 492 -9.90 5.07 17.80
CA SER A 492 -9.80 6.35 17.11
C SER A 492 -10.09 6.20 15.63
N LYS A 493 -10.65 7.26 15.04
CA LYS A 493 -10.93 7.34 13.62
C LYS A 493 -10.50 8.70 13.11
N ILE A 494 -9.74 8.70 12.04
CA ILE A 494 -9.13 9.86 11.40
C ILE A 494 -9.63 9.89 9.96
N ARG A 495 -10.06 11.06 9.50
CA ARG A 495 -10.50 11.29 8.13
C ARG A 495 -10.01 12.64 7.66
N TYR A 496 -9.70 12.75 6.38
CA TYR A 496 -9.54 14.04 5.73
C TYR A 496 -10.89 14.49 5.17
N THR A 497 -11.26 15.75 5.40
CA THR A 497 -12.50 16.38 4.93
C THR A 497 -12.19 17.73 4.29
N GLU A 498 -13.18 18.41 3.72
CA GLU A 498 -13.01 19.78 3.20
C GLU A 498 -12.56 20.77 4.29
N GLU A 499 -12.90 20.51 5.56
CA GLU A 499 -12.47 21.31 6.71
C GLU A 499 -11.07 20.90 7.23
N GLY A 500 -10.37 20.01 6.52
CA GLY A 500 -9.09 19.45 6.89
C GLY A 500 -9.21 18.13 7.67
N VAL A 501 -8.20 17.82 8.47
CA VAL A 501 -8.11 16.54 9.19
C VAL A 501 -9.04 16.54 10.41
N GLN A 502 -9.97 15.58 10.44
CA GLN A 502 -10.86 15.35 11.57
C GLN A 502 -10.48 14.05 12.28
N SER A 503 -10.38 14.11 13.61
CA SER A 503 -10.07 12.96 14.45
C SER A 503 -11.07 12.81 15.59
N THR A 504 -11.74 11.66 15.65
CA THR A 504 -12.61 11.28 16.76
C THR A 504 -11.96 10.17 17.56
N SER A 505 -11.80 10.37 18.87
CA SER A 505 -11.31 9.34 19.80
C SER A 505 -12.45 8.90 20.72
N THR A 506 -12.59 7.58 20.89
CA THR A 506 -13.59 6.99 21.78
C THR A 506 -13.05 6.82 23.21
N ILE A 507 -11.73 6.96 23.41
CA ILE A 507 -11.10 6.79 24.73
C ILE A 507 -10.92 8.11 25.47
N THR A 508 -11.24 8.13 26.75
CA THR A 508 -10.92 9.27 27.64
C THR A 508 -9.43 9.30 28.04
N LYS A 509 -8.90 10.48 28.43
CA LYS A 509 -7.52 10.63 28.92
C LYS A 509 -7.15 9.66 30.05
N ARG A 510 -8.10 9.31 30.93
CA ARG A 510 -7.88 8.35 32.04
C ARG A 510 -7.69 6.92 31.53
N GLN A 511 -8.53 6.48 30.60
CA GLN A 511 -8.44 5.14 30.03
C GLN A 511 -7.16 4.98 29.20
N LYS A 512 -6.72 6.04 28.51
CA LYS A 512 -5.42 6.09 27.82
C LYS A 512 -4.25 5.85 28.79
N LEU A 513 -4.23 6.56 29.93
CA LEU A 513 -3.22 6.36 30.96
C LEU A 513 -3.20 4.92 31.51
N VAL A 514 -4.38 4.32 31.74
CA VAL A 514 -4.49 2.92 32.19
C VAL A 514 -3.96 1.95 31.13
N LYS A 515 -4.25 2.19 29.84
CA LYS A 515 -3.73 1.39 28.72
C LYS A 515 -2.20 1.45 28.67
N THR A 516 -1.61 2.65 28.72
CA THR A 516 -0.15 2.83 28.74
C THR A 516 0.52 2.10 29.91
N ILE A 517 -0.08 2.15 31.11
CA ILE A 517 0.42 1.42 32.29
C ILE A 517 0.40 -0.09 32.09
N LYS A 518 -0.68 -0.62 31.46
CA LYS A 518 -0.84 -2.05 31.20
C LYS A 518 0.13 -2.56 30.13
N GLU A 519 0.35 -1.76 29.09
CA GLU A 519 1.23 -2.12 27.97
C GLU A 519 2.72 -1.98 28.33
N ASN A 520 3.06 -1.16 29.32
CA ASN A 520 4.44 -0.93 29.74
C ASN A 520 4.63 -1.02 31.28
N PRO A 521 4.46 -2.23 31.86
CA PRO A 521 4.41 -2.41 33.31
C PRO A 521 5.70 -2.02 34.04
N VAL A 522 6.85 -2.12 33.36
CA VAL A 522 8.15 -1.71 33.91
C VAL A 522 8.18 -0.19 34.13
N ASN A 523 7.80 0.60 33.13
CA ASN A 523 7.69 2.06 33.27
C ASN A 523 6.67 2.47 34.32
N ALA A 524 5.54 1.75 34.43
CA ALA A 524 4.58 2.01 35.49
C ALA A 524 5.18 1.81 36.89
N SER A 525 5.99 0.76 37.09
CA SER A 525 6.66 0.53 38.37
C SER A 525 7.68 1.62 38.72
N LEU A 526 8.39 2.17 37.72
CA LEU A 526 9.26 3.34 37.91
C LEU A 526 8.47 4.57 38.37
N TRP A 527 7.31 4.83 37.77
CA TRP A 527 6.44 5.94 38.21
C TRP A 527 5.92 5.75 39.64
N VAL A 528 5.62 4.52 40.06
CA VAL A 528 5.25 4.22 41.46
C VAL A 528 6.41 4.56 42.40
N ILE A 529 7.65 4.20 42.04
CA ILE A 529 8.84 4.55 42.83
C ILE A 529 8.99 6.07 42.94
N VAL A 530 8.83 6.81 41.83
CA VAL A 530 8.88 8.28 41.83
C VAL A 530 7.83 8.86 42.78
N VAL A 531 6.59 8.37 42.73
CA VAL A 531 5.51 8.82 43.63
C VAL A 531 5.87 8.55 45.09
N VAL A 532 6.40 7.37 45.41
CA VAL A 532 6.84 7.03 46.77
C VAL A 532 7.96 7.97 47.23
N VAL A 533 8.96 8.25 46.40
CA VAL A 533 10.05 9.18 46.72
C VAL A 533 9.52 10.59 46.95
N VAL A 534 8.60 11.07 46.12
CA VAL A 534 7.96 12.38 46.28
C VAL A 534 7.18 12.43 47.59
N LEU A 535 6.43 11.40 47.94
CA LEU A 535 5.71 11.31 49.23
C LEU A 535 6.67 11.39 50.42
N PHE A 536 7.82 10.70 50.35
CA PHE A 536 8.86 10.80 51.39
C PHE A 536 9.45 12.21 51.49
N LEU A 537 9.73 12.86 50.36
CA LEU A 537 10.23 14.23 50.34
C LEU A 537 9.22 15.22 50.92
N VAL A 538 7.93 15.05 50.61
CA VAL A 538 6.84 15.87 51.17
C VAL A 538 6.72 15.61 52.68
N ALA A 539 6.71 14.36 53.12
CA ALA A 539 6.66 14.02 54.54
C ALA A 539 7.87 14.59 55.31
N PHE A 540 9.06 14.51 54.73
CA PHE A 540 10.28 15.10 55.30
C PHE A 540 10.19 16.63 55.35
N ALA A 541 9.72 17.29 54.28
CA ALA A 541 9.52 18.73 54.27
C ALA A 541 8.51 19.17 55.34
N VAL A 542 7.38 18.46 55.48
CA VAL A 542 6.38 18.69 56.53
C VAL A 542 6.99 18.47 57.92
N TYR A 543 7.80 17.42 58.10
CA TYR A 543 8.50 17.16 59.36
C TYR A 543 9.46 18.30 59.73
N VAL A 544 10.29 18.74 58.78
CA VAL A 544 11.21 19.88 58.96
C VAL A 544 10.45 21.17 59.27
N LEU A 545 9.36 21.47 58.56
CA LEU A 545 8.49 22.61 58.84
C LEU A 545 7.90 22.53 60.26
N SER A 546 7.44 21.35 60.68
CA SER A 546 6.86 21.13 62.00
C SER A 546 7.91 21.35 63.12
N LEU A 547 9.15 20.89 62.91
CA LEU A 547 10.28 21.11 63.81
C LEU A 547 10.61 22.60 63.92
N ARG A 548 10.66 23.30 62.78
CA ARG A 548 10.98 24.73 62.74
C ARG A 548 9.91 25.56 63.46
N LEU A 549 8.64 25.19 63.30
CA LEU A 549 7.51 25.81 64.02
C LEU A 549 7.58 25.55 65.53
N ARG A 550 7.91 24.32 65.97
CA ARG A 550 8.08 23.99 67.39
C ARG A 550 9.27 24.69 68.03
N LEU A 551 10.40 24.79 67.34
CA LEU A 551 11.59 25.53 67.80
C LEU A 551 11.31 27.02 67.95
N LYS A 552 10.61 27.63 66.99
CA LYS A 552 10.14 29.01 67.12
C LYS A 552 9.25 29.18 68.36
N LYS A 553 8.32 28.26 68.59
CA LYS A 553 7.39 28.33 69.73
C LYS A 553 8.12 28.24 71.09
N ARG A 554 9.10 27.34 71.23
CA ARG A 554 9.95 27.25 72.43
C ARG A 554 10.80 28.50 72.67
N LEU A 555 11.38 29.08 71.62
CA LEU A 555 12.15 30.32 71.73
C LEU A 555 11.29 31.54 72.16
N PHE A 556 9.97 31.51 71.90
CA PHE A 556 9.05 32.52 72.41
C PHE A 556 8.67 32.24 73.88
N GLU A 557 8.40 30.98 74.25
CA GLU A 557 8.06 30.60 75.63
C GLU A 557 9.22 30.78 76.62
N GLU A 558 10.48 30.55 76.21
CA GLU A 558 11.66 30.79 77.05
C GLU A 558 11.97 32.29 77.21
N ARG A 559 11.52 33.15 76.28
CA ARG A 559 11.70 34.60 76.38
C ARG A 559 10.73 35.24 77.37
N ASP A 560 9.51 34.71 77.47
CA ASP A 560 8.50 35.14 78.44
C ASP A 560 8.79 34.65 79.89
N GLN A 561 9.78 33.75 80.07
CA GLN A 561 10.26 33.32 81.40
C GLN A 561 11.50 34.10 81.90
N LEU A 562 12.05 35.00 81.07
CA LEU A 562 13.26 35.78 81.36
C LEU A 562 12.99 37.29 81.56
N ASP A 563 11.73 37.71 81.46
CA ASP A 563 11.21 39.00 81.95
C ASP A 563 10.41 38.78 83.24
#